data_AF-A0A7K4AB24-F1
#
_entry.id   AF-A0A7K4AB24-F1
#
_cell.length_a   1.000
_cell.length_b   1.000
_cell.length_c   1.000
_cell.angle_alpha   90.00
_cell.angle_beta   90.00
_cell.angle_gamma   90.00
#
_symmetry.space_group_name_H-M   'P 1'
#
loop_
_entity.id
_entity.type
_entity.pdbx_description
1 polymer ?
#
loop_
_entity_poly.entity_id
_entity_poly.type
_entity_poly.pdbx_seq_one_letter_code
_entity_poly.pdbx_strand_id
1 'polypeptide(L)'
;MMGLFSGVSESIVSNIICGYLDKYSGRECSNLREAIKENVDLYQLWIDNASREGVMGIKQARYWTRKFPKVKGMVTSSNVKRWLVEKRRHDIVLAIEETPGGQEWLEWQLGRFRSGLWN
;
A
#
# COMPACT_ATOMS: atom_id res chain seq x y z
N MET A 1 -6.91 25.74 -11.28
CA MET A 1 -5.98 25.55 -10.13
C MET A 1 -6.28 24.25 -9.35
N MET A 2 -6.64 23.14 -10.03
CA MET A 2 -7.04 21.86 -9.38
C MET A 2 -5.96 20.76 -9.42
N GLY A 3 -4.91 20.91 -10.24
CA GLY A 3 -3.92 19.84 -10.47
C GLY A 3 -2.82 19.70 -9.40
N LEU A 4 -2.51 20.76 -8.64
CA LEU A 4 -1.45 20.71 -7.63
C LEU A 4 -1.90 20.03 -6.33
N PHE A 5 -3.12 20.29 -5.88
CA PHE A 5 -3.66 19.66 -4.68
C PHE A 5 -4.00 18.18 -4.88
N SER A 6 -4.39 17.76 -6.09
CA SER A 6 -4.56 16.34 -6.41
C SER A 6 -3.23 15.59 -6.35
N GLY A 7 -2.15 16.15 -6.94
CA GLY A 7 -0.83 15.53 -6.90
C GLY A 7 -0.27 15.37 -5.48
N VAL A 8 -0.42 16.38 -4.61
CA VAL A 8 0.06 16.32 -3.22
C VAL A 8 -0.74 15.30 -2.39
N SER A 9 -2.07 15.29 -2.54
CA SER A 9 -2.93 14.36 -1.80
C SER A 9 -2.73 12.90 -2.21
N GLU A 10 -2.56 12.64 -3.51
CA GLU A 10 -2.20 11.33 -4.03
C GLU A 10 -0.81 10.89 -3.56
N SER A 11 0.17 11.79 -3.56
CA SER A 11 1.53 11.51 -3.09
C SER A 11 1.56 11.04 -1.63
N ILE A 12 0.80 11.68 -0.74
CA ILE A 12 0.72 11.28 0.68
C ILE A 12 0.16 9.87 0.82
N VAL A 13 -0.96 9.57 0.16
CA VAL A 13 -1.59 8.23 0.22
C VAL A 13 -0.70 7.17 -0.43
N SER A 14 -0.12 7.49 -1.57
CA SER A 14 0.85 6.65 -2.28
C SER A 14 2.05 6.31 -1.40
N ASN A 15 2.60 7.28 -0.66
CA ASN A 15 3.69 7.04 0.28
C ASN A 15 3.30 6.08 1.41
N ILE A 16 2.07 6.19 1.93
CA ILE A 16 1.57 5.28 2.99
C ILE A 16 1.49 3.85 2.46
N ILE A 17 0.80 3.64 1.33
CA ILE A 17 0.54 2.29 0.80
C ILE A 17 1.81 1.66 0.23
N CYS A 18 2.57 2.40 -0.59
CA CYS A 18 3.78 1.87 -1.20
C CYS A 18 4.89 1.68 -0.17
N GLY A 19 5.05 2.59 0.79
CA GLY A 19 6.05 2.46 1.84
C GLY A 19 5.82 1.23 2.72
N TYR A 20 4.55 0.85 2.89
CA TYR A 20 4.17 -0.37 3.55
C TYR A 20 4.50 -1.64 2.73
N LEU A 21 4.15 -1.67 1.43
CA LEU A 21 4.47 -2.81 0.56
C LEU A 21 5.99 -3.01 0.44
N ASP A 22 6.71 -1.90 0.37
CA ASP A 22 8.17 -1.83 0.42
C ASP A 22 8.71 -2.46 1.71
N LYS A 23 8.26 -1.97 2.86
CA LYS A 23 8.73 -2.42 4.18
C LYS A 23 8.66 -3.93 4.34
N TYR A 24 7.58 -4.55 3.87
CA TYR A 24 7.34 -5.98 4.00
C TYR A 24 7.76 -6.80 2.79
N SER A 25 8.33 -6.19 1.73
CA SER A 25 8.72 -6.95 0.55
C SER A 25 9.85 -7.94 0.85
N GLY A 26 10.74 -7.57 1.77
CA GLY A 26 11.99 -8.30 1.99
C GLY A 26 12.94 -8.15 0.81
N ARG A 27 14.12 -8.75 0.93
CA ARG A 27 15.13 -8.77 -0.14
C ARG A 27 14.57 -9.53 -1.34
N GLU A 28 14.76 -8.98 -2.55
CA GLU A 28 14.30 -9.62 -3.81
C GLU A 28 12.79 -9.97 -3.80
N CYS A 29 12.02 -9.26 -2.98
CA CYS A 29 10.60 -9.51 -2.76
C CYS A 29 10.25 -10.90 -2.21
N SER A 30 11.19 -11.63 -1.59
CA SER A 30 10.96 -12.99 -1.08
C SER A 30 9.79 -13.06 -0.09
N ASN A 31 9.74 -12.12 0.85
CA ASN A 31 8.72 -12.08 1.88
C ASN A 31 7.36 -11.70 1.30
N LEU A 32 7.33 -10.85 0.26
CA LEU A 32 6.09 -10.54 -0.45
C LEU A 32 5.52 -11.76 -1.17
N ARG A 33 6.39 -12.52 -1.86
CA ARG A 33 5.96 -13.74 -2.56
C ARG A 33 5.43 -14.78 -1.58
N GLU A 34 6.07 -14.92 -0.42
CA GLU A 34 5.59 -15.77 0.67
C GLU A 34 4.27 -15.26 1.25
N ALA A 35 4.16 -13.95 1.52
CA ALA A 35 2.93 -13.34 2.01
C ALA A 35 1.74 -13.53 1.06
N ILE A 36 1.97 -13.50 -0.26
CA ILE A 36 0.95 -13.81 -1.25
C ILE A 36 0.54 -15.29 -1.17
N LYS A 37 1.51 -16.21 -1.16
CA LYS A 37 1.26 -17.66 -1.12
C LYS A 37 0.50 -18.08 0.14
N GLU A 38 0.88 -17.53 1.27
CA GLU A 38 0.29 -17.82 2.59
C GLU A 38 -0.91 -16.91 2.89
N ASN A 39 -1.32 -16.04 1.94
CA ASN A 39 -2.41 -15.08 2.06
C ASN A 39 -2.35 -14.22 3.34
N VAL A 40 -1.15 -13.75 3.68
CA VAL A 40 -0.88 -12.95 4.88
C VAL A 40 -1.57 -11.59 4.78
N ASP A 41 -2.30 -11.20 5.84
CA ASP A 41 -2.83 -9.84 5.97
C ASP A 41 -1.72 -8.89 6.40
N LEU A 42 -0.94 -8.41 5.43
CA LEU A 42 0.12 -7.46 5.73
C LEU A 42 -0.49 -6.21 6.42
N TYR A 43 -1.75 -5.80 6.16
CA TYR A 43 -2.30 -4.54 6.68
C TYR A 43 -2.48 -4.66 8.19
N GLN A 44 -2.91 -5.84 8.64
CA GLN A 44 -2.96 -6.19 10.05
C GLN A 44 -1.54 -6.29 10.63
N LEU A 45 -0.60 -6.91 9.93
CA LEU A 45 0.81 -6.99 10.36
C LEU A 45 1.40 -5.59 10.61
N TRP A 46 1.11 -4.62 9.75
CA TRP A 46 1.50 -3.22 9.94
C TRP A 46 0.86 -2.60 11.17
N ILE A 47 -0.45 -2.77 11.37
CA ILE A 47 -1.13 -2.27 12.56
C ILE A 47 -0.45 -2.78 13.83
N ASP A 48 -0.12 -4.07 13.86
CA ASP A 48 0.39 -4.75 15.04
C ASP A 48 1.85 -4.36 15.34
N ASN A 49 2.63 -3.99 14.32
CA ASN A 49 4.07 -3.77 14.46
C ASN A 49 4.54 -2.33 14.25
N ALA A 50 3.69 -1.42 13.76
CA ALA A 50 4.12 -0.07 13.35
C ALA A 50 4.89 0.70 14.44
N SER A 51 4.43 0.61 15.70
CA SER A 51 5.07 1.28 16.84
C SER A 51 6.46 0.73 17.15
N ARG A 52 6.67 -0.57 16.96
CA ARG A 52 7.94 -1.26 17.21
C ARG A 52 8.93 -1.03 16.06
N GLU A 53 8.43 -0.94 14.84
CA GLU A 53 9.24 -0.77 13.63
C GLU A 53 9.59 0.69 13.33
N GLY A 54 9.08 1.64 14.11
CA GLY A 54 9.35 3.08 13.92
C GLY A 54 8.75 3.64 12.63
N VAL A 55 7.73 2.99 12.07
CA VAL A 55 7.04 3.44 10.86
C VAL A 55 5.79 4.24 11.22
N MET A 56 5.21 4.93 10.23
CA MET A 56 3.96 5.65 10.42
C MET A 56 2.88 4.70 10.96
N GLY A 57 2.33 5.02 12.12
CA GLY A 57 1.25 4.23 12.72
C GLY A 57 -0.13 4.54 12.11
N ILE A 58 -1.08 3.63 12.33
CA ILE A 58 -2.44 3.72 11.78
C ILE A 58 -3.15 5.04 12.15
N LYS A 59 -2.93 5.59 13.35
CA LYS A 59 -3.54 6.87 13.77
C LYS A 59 -3.08 8.04 12.90
N GLN A 60 -1.79 8.11 12.60
CA GLN A 60 -1.21 9.16 11.76
C GLN A 60 -1.60 8.97 10.30
N ALA A 61 -1.60 7.74 9.80
CA ALA A 61 -2.05 7.43 8.45
C ALA A 61 -3.52 7.85 8.25
N ARG A 62 -4.42 7.50 9.19
CA ARG A 62 -5.82 7.92 9.19
C ARG A 62 -5.99 9.44 9.20
N TYR A 63 -5.20 10.13 10.02
CA TYR A 63 -5.24 11.59 10.08
C TYR A 63 -4.99 12.22 8.71
N TRP A 64 -4.03 11.70 7.95
CA TRP A 64 -3.74 12.20 6.61
C TRP A 64 -4.78 11.77 5.58
N THR A 65 -5.14 10.48 5.52
CA THR A 65 -6.05 9.94 4.51
C THR A 65 -7.45 10.55 4.60
N ARG A 66 -7.98 10.77 5.82
CA ARG A 66 -9.29 11.40 6.03
C ARG A 66 -9.38 12.83 5.51
N LYS A 67 -8.26 13.54 5.35
CA LYS A 67 -8.22 14.88 4.70
C LYS A 67 -8.39 14.80 3.19
N PHE A 68 -8.25 13.61 2.60
CA PHE A 68 -8.27 13.38 1.16
C PHE A 68 -9.28 12.27 0.78
N PRO A 69 -10.58 12.46 1.06
CA PRO A 69 -11.59 11.42 0.84
C PRO A 69 -11.71 10.99 -0.63
N LYS A 70 -11.45 11.90 -1.57
CA LYS A 70 -11.48 11.61 -3.02
C LYS A 70 -10.40 10.60 -3.44
N VAL A 71 -9.26 10.56 -2.73
CA VAL A 71 -8.15 9.66 -3.05
C VAL A 71 -8.50 8.21 -2.69
N LYS A 72 -9.47 7.96 -1.81
CA LYS A 72 -9.97 6.59 -1.51
C LYS A 72 -10.35 5.82 -2.78
N GLY A 73 -11.00 6.50 -3.73
CA GLY A 73 -11.38 5.90 -5.03
C GLY A 73 -10.21 5.67 -5.99
N MET A 74 -9.06 6.30 -5.73
CA MET A 74 -7.84 6.13 -6.52
C MET A 74 -7.00 4.94 -6.03
N VAL A 75 -7.30 4.37 -4.86
CA VAL A 75 -6.62 3.18 -4.34
C VAL A 75 -7.15 1.93 -5.04
N THR A 76 -6.62 1.69 -6.25
CA THR A 76 -6.90 0.52 -7.11
C THR A 76 -5.59 -0.20 -7.43
N SER A 77 -5.63 -1.49 -7.80
CA SER A 77 -4.39 -2.21 -8.15
C SER A 77 -3.59 -1.51 -9.24
N SER A 78 -4.23 -1.02 -10.31
CA SER A 78 -3.55 -0.30 -11.40
C SER A 78 -2.83 0.95 -10.91
N ASN A 79 -3.46 1.76 -10.05
CA ASN A 79 -2.82 2.95 -9.51
C ASN A 79 -1.70 2.62 -8.52
N VAL A 80 -1.88 1.60 -7.68
CA VAL A 80 -0.82 1.18 -6.75
C VAL A 80 0.39 0.63 -7.49
N LYS A 81 0.19 -0.19 -8.54
CA LYS A 81 1.27 -0.64 -9.43
C LYS A 81 1.97 0.54 -10.11
N ARG A 82 1.21 1.52 -10.63
CA ARG A 82 1.78 2.77 -11.17
C ARG A 82 2.60 3.52 -10.12
N TRP A 83 2.10 3.69 -8.91
CA TRP A 83 2.82 4.37 -7.82
C TRP A 83 4.11 3.65 -7.43
N LEU A 84 4.12 2.32 -7.39
CA LEU A 84 5.31 1.52 -7.15
C LEU A 84 6.35 1.72 -8.25
N VAL A 85 5.91 1.69 -9.52
CA VAL A 85 6.75 2.00 -10.69
C VAL A 85 7.36 3.41 -10.60
N GLU A 86 6.55 4.42 -10.31
CA GLU A 86 6.99 5.82 -10.11
C GLU A 86 8.02 5.94 -8.97
N LYS A 87 7.94 5.06 -7.96
CA LYS A 87 8.90 4.94 -6.84
C LYS A 87 10.08 4.00 -7.12
N ARG A 88 10.26 3.58 -8.38
CA ARG A 88 11.31 2.65 -8.81
C ARG A 88 11.24 1.26 -8.17
N ARG A 89 10.07 0.85 -7.67
CA ARG A 89 9.80 -0.49 -7.11
C ARG A 89 9.09 -1.41 -8.10
N HIS A 90 9.67 -1.54 -9.29
CA HIS A 90 9.20 -2.46 -10.34
C HIS A 90 9.29 -3.91 -9.90
N ASP A 91 10.26 -4.23 -9.05
CA ASP A 91 10.46 -5.53 -8.43
C ASP A 91 9.24 -5.99 -7.62
N ILE A 92 8.60 -5.10 -6.88
CA ILE A 92 7.36 -5.40 -6.13
C ILE A 92 6.21 -5.69 -7.09
N VAL A 93 6.08 -4.91 -8.16
CA VAL A 93 5.03 -5.11 -9.16
C VAL A 93 5.19 -6.47 -9.82
N LEU A 94 6.38 -6.80 -10.29
CA LEU A 94 6.70 -8.12 -10.86
C LEU A 94 6.46 -9.23 -9.85
N ALA A 95 6.84 -9.03 -8.58
CA ALA A 95 6.60 -10.03 -7.56
C ALA A 95 5.11 -10.33 -7.34
N ILE A 96 4.26 -9.31 -7.41
CA ILE A 96 2.80 -9.47 -7.34
C ILE A 96 2.27 -10.16 -8.60
N GLU A 97 2.72 -9.77 -9.78
CA GLU A 97 2.20 -10.27 -11.06
C GLU A 97 2.62 -11.71 -11.37
N GLU A 98 3.83 -12.10 -10.98
CA GLU A 98 4.36 -13.43 -11.25
C GLU A 98 4.00 -14.47 -10.18
N THR A 99 3.54 -14.03 -8.99
CA THR A 99 3.15 -14.96 -7.94
C THR A 99 1.69 -15.36 -8.11
N PRO A 100 1.37 -16.67 -8.20
CA PRO A 100 -0.02 -17.12 -8.29
C PRO A 100 -0.90 -16.54 -7.19
N GLY A 101 -2.06 -15.98 -7.56
CA GLY A 101 -2.99 -15.32 -6.63
C GLY A 101 -2.59 -13.89 -6.21
N GLY A 102 -1.48 -13.35 -6.74
CA GLY A 102 -0.98 -12.04 -6.32
C GLY A 102 -1.90 -10.87 -6.65
N GLN A 103 -2.62 -10.92 -7.77
CA GLN A 103 -3.58 -9.88 -8.14
C GLN A 103 -4.78 -9.85 -7.18
N GLU A 104 -5.34 -11.02 -6.86
CA GLU A 104 -6.45 -11.18 -5.91
C GLU A 104 -6.02 -10.78 -4.50
N TRP A 105 -4.83 -11.21 -4.08
CA TRP A 105 -4.23 -10.82 -2.80
C TRP A 105 -4.05 -9.30 -2.71
N LEU A 106 -3.55 -8.65 -3.76
CA LEU A 106 -3.39 -7.20 -3.79
C LEU A 106 -4.74 -6.50 -3.66
N GLU A 107 -5.76 -6.90 -4.45
CA GLU A 107 -7.09 -6.29 -4.35
C GLU A 107 -7.72 -6.46 -2.96
N TRP A 108 -7.55 -7.62 -2.34
CA TRP A 108 -7.97 -7.86 -0.96
C TRP A 108 -7.26 -6.91 0.01
N GLN A 109 -5.93 -6.80 -0.06
CA GLN A 109 -5.15 -5.85 0.73
C GLN A 109 -5.63 -4.41 0.53
N LEU A 110 -5.89 -3.98 -0.71
CA LEU A 110 -6.41 -2.64 -1.00
C LEU A 110 -7.83 -2.42 -0.46
N GLY A 111 -8.65 -3.47 -0.38
CA GLY A 111 -9.92 -3.46 0.36
C GLY A 111 -9.73 -3.15 1.85
N ARG A 112 -8.73 -3.79 2.49
CA ARG A 112 -8.35 -3.55 3.89
C ARG A 112 -7.86 -2.12 4.08
N PHE A 113 -6.99 -1.61 3.21
CA PHE A 113 -6.52 -0.22 3.26
C PHE A 113 -7.65 0.79 3.12
N ARG A 114 -8.51 0.65 2.10
CA ARG A 114 -9.62 1.58 1.86
C ARG A 114 -10.59 1.63 3.04
N SER A 115 -10.87 0.48 3.64
CA SER A 115 -11.76 0.39 4.80
C SER A 115 -11.06 0.90 6.05
N GLY A 116 -9.80 0.54 6.25
CA GLY A 116 -9.07 0.80 7.48
C GLY A 116 -8.53 2.21 7.62
N LEU A 117 -8.11 2.86 6.52
CA LEU A 117 -7.53 4.21 6.54
C LEU A 117 -8.57 5.33 6.48
N TRP A 118 -9.75 5.11 5.90
CA TRP A 118 -10.81 6.13 5.77
C TRP A 118 -11.99 5.93 6.71
N ASN A 119 -11.99 4.88 7.52
CA ASN A 119 -12.87 4.77 8.68
C ASN A 119 -12.40 5.73 9.77
#